data_AF-A0A7Z0PY19-F1
#
_entry.id   AF-A0A7Z0PY19-F1
#
_cell.length_a   1.000
_cell.length_b   1.000
_cell.length_c   1.000
_cell.angle_alpha   90.00
_cell.angle_beta   90.00
_cell.angle_gamma   90.00
#
_symmetry.space_group_name_H-M   'P 1'
#
loop_
_entity.id
_entity.type
_entity.pdbx_description
1 polymer ?
#
loop_
_entity_poly.entity_id
_entity_poly.type
_entity_poly.pdbx_seq_one_letter_code
_entity_poly.pdbx_strand_id
1 'polypeptide(L)'
;MNSPKNRRFVRIDVQLIVEVDDPEALEVLARTRITEDGTLPDGERGRVEAVVTHDTAEALAYLVDPFDLVSELPGIELTQTSWSAEHVGRPSDSLREDPCGDDAEHDDAARADAFGFADDFDDRLDDGLDEDFDEDFDEIGDGVGGPPARIGIG
;
A
#
# COMPACT_ATOMS: atom_id res chain seq x y z
N MET A 1 33.52 -24.04 20.11
CA MET A 1 32.53 -23.04 19.65
C MET A 1 31.26 -23.80 19.32
N ASN A 2 30.23 -23.68 20.16
CA ASN A 2 28.96 -24.34 19.90
C ASN A 2 28.21 -23.48 18.87
N SER A 3 28.09 -23.93 17.62
CA SER A 3 27.14 -23.30 16.70
C SER A 3 25.77 -23.29 17.39
N PRO A 4 24.99 -22.19 17.39
CA PRO A 4 23.68 -22.16 18.01
C PRO A 4 22.71 -23.04 17.18
N LYS A 5 22.79 -24.35 17.39
CA LYS A 5 21.75 -25.31 17.04
C LYS A 5 20.56 -24.91 17.92
N ASN A 6 19.47 -24.47 17.27
CA ASN A 6 18.14 -24.16 17.83
C ASN A 6 17.76 -22.67 17.99
N ARG A 7 18.12 -21.78 17.05
CA ARG A 7 17.31 -20.56 16.86
C ARG A 7 16.05 -20.94 16.07
N ARG A 8 14.87 -20.63 16.62
CA ARG A 8 13.58 -20.81 15.94
C ARG A 8 13.12 -19.44 15.46
N PHE A 9 13.01 -19.26 14.15
CA PHE A 9 12.52 -18.04 13.55
C PHE A 9 11.06 -18.25 13.14
N VAL A 10 10.19 -17.31 13.48
CA VAL A 10 8.78 -17.30 13.09
C VAL A 10 8.53 -15.97 12.40
N ARG A 11 7.98 -16.02 11.18
CA ARG A 11 7.48 -14.83 10.50
C ARG A 11 6.00 -14.67 10.83
N ILE A 12 5.61 -13.45 11.16
CA ILE A 12 4.22 -13.07 11.39
C ILE A 12 3.88 -12.02 10.35
N ASP A 13 2.74 -12.22 9.68
CA ASP A 13 2.15 -11.27 8.73
C ASP A 13 0.93 -10.64 9.43
N VAL A 14 0.87 -9.30 9.52
CA VAL A 14 -0.08 -8.55 10.36
C VAL A 14 -0.68 -7.39 9.57
N GLN A 15 -1.99 -7.14 9.74
CA GLN A 15 -2.71 -5.99 9.16
C GLN A 15 -3.29 -5.13 10.30
N LEU A 16 -2.94 -3.85 10.34
CA LEU A 16 -3.46 -2.88 11.32
C LEU A 16 -4.35 -1.87 10.60
N ILE A 17 -5.51 -1.58 11.19
CA ILE A 17 -6.38 -0.48 10.78
C ILE A 17 -6.55 0.41 12.00
N VAL A 18 -6.19 1.69 11.87
CA VAL A 18 -6.21 2.66 12.96
C VAL A 18 -7.07 3.84 12.53
N GLU A 19 -7.99 4.25 13.40
CA GLU A 19 -8.71 5.50 13.26
C GLU A 19 -7.84 6.63 13.80
N VAL A 20 -7.68 7.70 13.01
CA VAL A 20 -6.92 8.88 13.39
C VAL A 20 -7.89 10.02 13.64
N ASP A 21 -8.12 10.34 14.91
CA ASP A 21 -9.03 11.42 15.31
C ASP A 21 -8.45 12.83 15.04
N ASP A 22 -7.13 12.98 15.15
CA ASP A 22 -6.42 14.26 15.00
C ASP A 22 -5.13 14.07 14.17
N PRO A 23 -5.22 14.24 12.83
CA PRO A 23 -4.07 14.08 11.96
C PRO A 23 -3.02 15.19 12.13
N GLU A 24 -3.42 16.40 12.52
CA GLU A 24 -2.48 17.52 12.71
C GLU A 24 -1.61 17.29 13.96
N ALA A 25 -2.20 16.82 15.06
CA ALA A 25 -1.44 16.46 16.25
C ALA A 25 -0.44 15.33 15.97
N LEU A 26 -0.83 14.37 15.13
CA LEU A 26 0.03 13.28 14.72
C LEU A 26 1.21 13.77 13.86
N GLU A 27 0.94 14.68 12.92
CA GLU A 27 1.99 15.32 12.10
C GLU A 27 3.03 16.00 12.99
N VAL A 28 2.58 16.83 13.94
CA VAL A 28 3.46 17.55 14.87
C VAL A 28 4.30 16.58 15.70
N LEU A 29 3.71 15.49 16.17
CA LEU A 29 4.42 14.46 16.92
C LEU A 29 5.49 13.77 16.06
N ALA A 30 5.15 13.40 14.81
CA ALA A 30 6.09 12.80 13.87
C ALA A 30 7.29 13.71 13.60
N ARG A 31 7.03 14.99 13.29
CA ARG A 31 8.08 15.97 13.05
C ARG A 31 8.97 16.23 14.27
N THR A 32 8.37 16.21 15.46
CA THR A 32 9.13 16.33 16.71
C THR A 32 10.10 15.16 16.85
N ARG A 33 9.64 13.92 16.64
CA ARG A 33 10.54 12.76 16.67
C ARG A 33 11.62 12.80 15.59
N ILE A 34 11.27 13.18 14.36
CA ILE A 34 12.24 13.32 13.25
C ILE A 34 13.37 14.31 13.61
N THR A 35 13.01 15.40 14.29
CA THR A 35 13.96 16.41 14.74
C THR A 35 14.88 15.87 15.85
N GLU A 36 14.34 15.03 16.74
CA GLU A 36 15.05 14.41 17.86
C GLU A 36 15.84 13.15 17.44
N ASP A 37 15.58 12.60 16.26
CA ASP A 37 16.25 11.42 15.72
C ASP A 37 17.69 11.75 15.27
N GLY A 38 18.62 11.44 16.17
CA GLY A 38 20.06 11.57 15.95
C GLY A 38 20.65 10.51 15.02
N THR A 39 19.88 9.50 14.61
CA THR A 39 20.31 8.48 13.64
C THR A 39 20.07 8.94 12.20
N LEU A 40 19.17 9.91 12.01
CA LEU A 40 18.78 10.43 10.71
C LEU A 40 19.77 11.51 10.22
N PRO A 41 20.43 11.34 9.05
CA PRO A 41 21.30 12.36 8.48
C PRO A 41 20.53 13.62 8.08
N ASP A 42 21.15 14.81 8.20
CA ASP A 42 20.49 16.10 7.91
C ASP A 42 19.87 16.17 6.50
N GLY A 43 20.55 15.62 5.49
CA GLY A 43 20.07 15.59 4.11
C GLY A 43 18.88 14.65 3.87
N GLU A 44 18.64 13.71 4.78
CA GLU A 44 17.48 12.82 4.77
C GLU A 44 16.36 13.36 5.65
N ARG A 45 16.70 13.98 6.80
CA ARG A 45 15.74 14.56 7.73
C ARG A 45 14.72 15.46 7.06
N GLY A 46 15.18 16.42 6.25
CA GLY A 46 14.27 17.34 5.55
C GLY A 46 13.34 16.64 4.55
N ARG A 47 13.75 15.51 3.96
CA ARG A 47 12.88 14.72 3.08
C ARG A 47 11.82 13.97 3.86
N VAL A 48 12.21 13.28 4.94
CA VAL A 48 11.28 12.55 5.79
C VAL A 48 10.27 13.50 6.42
N GLU A 49 10.73 14.65 6.92
CA GLU A 49 9.86 15.69 7.47
C GLU A 49 8.84 16.19 6.44
N ALA A 50 9.28 16.46 5.20
CA ALA A 50 8.38 16.88 4.14
C ALA A 50 7.34 15.81 3.79
N VAL A 51 7.71 14.52 3.80
CA VAL A 51 6.79 13.43 3.51
C VAL A 51 5.71 13.33 4.60
N VAL A 52 6.10 13.28 5.88
CA VAL A 52 5.13 13.13 6.98
C VAL A 52 4.19 14.33 7.13
N THR A 53 4.60 15.52 6.67
CA THR A 53 3.73 16.71 6.62
C THR A 53 2.57 16.57 5.64
N HIS A 54 2.76 15.83 4.55
CA HIS A 54 1.74 15.70 3.51
C HIS A 54 0.99 14.38 3.56
N ASP A 55 1.47 13.42 4.34
CA ASP A 55 0.91 12.07 4.42
C ASP A 55 0.84 11.56 5.87
N THR A 56 -0.40 11.51 6.39
CA THR A 56 -0.71 10.98 7.73
C THR A 56 -0.31 9.52 7.89
N ALA A 57 -0.40 8.71 6.83
CA ALA A 57 0.02 7.32 6.89
C ALA A 57 1.54 7.25 7.07
N GLU A 58 2.30 8.06 6.34
CA GLU A 58 3.75 8.14 6.53
C GLU A 58 4.12 8.66 7.93
N ALA A 59 3.37 9.62 8.47
CA ALA A 59 3.53 10.06 9.85
C ALA A 59 3.33 8.91 10.84
N LEU A 60 2.30 8.07 10.66
CA LEU A 60 2.10 6.84 11.46
C LEU A 60 3.25 5.86 11.30
N ALA A 61 3.69 5.62 10.05
CA ALA A 61 4.80 4.72 9.71
C ALA A 61 6.12 5.17 10.34
N TYR A 62 6.29 6.46 10.60
CA TYR A 62 7.47 6.95 11.33
C TYR A 62 7.32 6.80 12.86
N LEU A 63 6.09 6.86 13.39
CA LEU A 63 5.83 6.93 14.83
C LEU A 63 5.72 5.59 15.54
N VAL A 64 5.19 4.56 14.88
CA VAL A 64 5.03 3.25 15.50
C VAL A 64 6.34 2.47 15.40
N ASP A 65 6.78 1.92 16.54
CA ASP A 65 7.93 1.02 16.57
C ASP A 65 7.41 -0.43 16.69
N PRO A 66 7.61 -1.28 15.65
CA PRO A 66 7.21 -2.68 15.71
C PRO A 66 8.00 -3.48 16.75
N PHE A 67 9.17 -3.01 17.21
CA PHE A 67 9.87 -3.61 18.34
C PHE A 67 9.07 -3.46 19.63
N ASP A 68 8.57 -2.25 19.90
CA ASP A 68 7.76 -1.97 21.10
C ASP A 68 6.53 -2.88 21.16
N LEU A 69 5.90 -3.20 20.01
CA LEU A 69 4.72 -4.07 19.92
C LEU A 69 4.97 -5.52 20.38
N VAL A 70 6.18 -6.05 20.22
CA VAL A 70 6.50 -7.46 20.58
C VAL A 70 7.45 -7.58 21.75
N SER A 71 8.06 -6.47 22.19
CA SER A 71 9.10 -6.44 23.23
C SER A 71 8.63 -6.94 24.61
N GLU A 72 7.33 -6.84 24.90
CA GLU A 72 6.76 -7.30 26.17
C GLU A 72 6.63 -8.84 26.26
N LEU A 73 6.79 -9.54 25.14
CA LEU A 73 6.62 -10.99 25.10
C LEU A 73 7.89 -11.72 25.57
N PRO A 74 7.78 -12.65 26.54
CA PRO A 74 8.95 -13.29 27.13
C PRO A 74 9.68 -14.18 26.11
N GLY A 75 10.98 -13.95 25.96
CA GLY A 75 11.85 -14.74 25.09
C GLY A 75 11.74 -14.41 23.61
N ILE A 76 11.14 -13.27 23.25
CA ILE A 76 11.10 -12.76 21.88
C ILE A 76 12.21 -11.73 21.65
N GLU A 77 12.93 -11.89 20.55
CA GLU A 77 13.93 -10.95 20.05
C GLU A 77 13.60 -10.66 18.58
N LEU A 78 13.16 -9.44 18.27
CA LEU A 78 12.84 -9.04 16.90
C LEU A 78 14.13 -8.95 16.08
N THR A 79 14.25 -9.78 15.05
CA THR A 79 15.45 -9.82 14.19
C THR A 79 15.29 -8.98 12.92
N GLN A 80 14.07 -8.89 12.40
CA GLN A 80 13.76 -8.14 11.19
C GLN A 80 12.32 -7.65 11.29
N THR A 81 12.09 -6.45 10.78
CA THR A 81 10.78 -5.89 10.55
C THR A 81 10.77 -5.18 9.20
N SER A 82 9.65 -5.29 8.49
CA SER A 82 9.34 -4.49 7.31
C SER A 82 7.87 -4.20 7.39
N TRP A 83 7.50 -2.93 7.32
CA TRP A 83 6.13 -2.48 7.43
C TRP A 83 6.00 -1.15 6.70
N SER A 84 4.78 -0.83 6.29
CA SER A 84 4.39 0.41 5.63
C SER A 84 2.99 0.74 6.09
N ALA A 85 2.66 2.02 6.17
CA ALA A 85 1.30 2.46 6.44
C ALA A 85 0.68 3.00 5.15
N GLU A 86 -0.63 2.84 5.01
CA GLU A 86 -1.38 3.38 3.89
C GLU A 86 -2.73 3.91 4.37
N HIS A 87 -3.32 4.80 3.59
CA HIS A 87 -4.70 5.23 3.81
C HIS A 87 -5.64 4.13 3.33
N VAL A 88 -6.46 3.60 4.25
CA VAL A 88 -7.56 2.70 3.91
C VAL A 88 -8.89 3.43 4.11
N GLY A 89 -9.87 3.14 3.24
CA GLY A 89 -11.24 3.55 3.48
C GLY A 89 -11.75 2.94 4.80
N ARG A 90 -12.77 3.57 5.42
CA ARG A 90 -13.44 2.99 6.60
C ARG A 90 -13.77 1.52 6.30
N PRO A 91 -13.35 0.55 7.15
CA PRO A 91 -13.75 -0.82 6.95
C PRO A 91 -15.27 -0.85 6.96
N SER A 92 -15.87 -1.12 5.81
CA SER A 92 -17.29 -1.47 5.74
C SER A 92 -17.47 -2.67 6.67
N ASP A 93 -18.57 -2.73 7.42
CA ASP A 93 -18.94 -3.86 8.30
C ASP A 93 -19.18 -5.19 7.53
N SER A 94 -18.63 -5.29 6.32
CA SER A 94 -18.75 -6.37 5.36
C SER A 94 -17.86 -7.58 5.68
N LEU A 95 -16.97 -7.50 6.68
CA LEU A 95 -16.21 -8.66 7.19
C LEU A 95 -17.01 -9.55 8.14
N ARG A 96 -18.34 -9.46 8.11
CA ARG A 96 -19.21 -10.58 8.51
C ARG A 96 -19.48 -11.46 7.29
N GLU A 97 -18.44 -11.82 6.55
CA GLU A 97 -18.55 -12.88 5.55
C GLU A 97 -18.72 -14.20 6.31
N ASP A 98 -19.86 -14.85 6.07
CA ASP A 98 -20.35 -16.01 6.82
C ASP A 98 -19.28 -17.14 6.81
N PRO A 99 -18.71 -17.51 7.97
CA PRO A 99 -17.65 -18.51 8.04
C PRO A 99 -18.25 -19.92 8.00
N CYS A 100 -19.07 -20.24 7.00
CA CYS A 100 -19.64 -21.58 6.76
C CYS A 100 -20.01 -21.75 5.28
N GLY A 101 -19.05 -21.62 4.37
CA GLY A 101 -19.15 -22.22 3.04
C GLY A 101 -18.79 -23.71 3.08
N ASP A 102 -19.45 -24.47 3.97
CA ASP A 102 -19.35 -25.93 4.03
C ASP A 102 -20.74 -26.49 3.72
N ASP A 103 -20.99 -26.74 2.44
CA ASP A 103 -21.84 -27.88 2.05
C ASP A 103 -21.32 -28.38 0.70
N ALA A 104 -20.29 -29.23 0.80
CA ALA A 104 -19.95 -30.16 -0.25
C ALA A 104 -21.13 -31.13 -0.49
N GLU A 105 -21.09 -31.82 -1.65
CA GLU A 105 -21.88 -33.01 -1.97
C GLU A 105 -23.33 -32.80 -2.47
N HIS A 106 -23.51 -32.43 -3.76
CA HIS A 106 -24.56 -33.08 -4.55
C HIS A 106 -23.96 -33.65 -5.84
N ASP A 107 -23.42 -34.85 -5.68
CA ASP A 107 -23.32 -35.85 -6.74
C ASP A 107 -24.72 -36.14 -7.29
N ASP A 108 -24.98 -35.78 -8.54
CA ASP A 108 -25.93 -36.55 -9.34
C ASP A 108 -25.53 -36.57 -10.81
N ALA A 109 -25.52 -37.80 -11.32
CA ALA A 109 -24.86 -38.21 -12.54
C ALA A 109 -25.56 -37.74 -13.82
N ALA A 110 -24.71 -37.45 -14.82
CA ALA A 110 -24.91 -37.57 -16.26
C ALA A 110 -26.34 -37.85 -16.80
N ARG A 111 -26.82 -36.94 -17.67
CA ARG A 111 -27.39 -37.38 -18.96
C ARG A 111 -27.22 -36.34 -20.04
N ALA A 112 -26.56 -36.74 -21.12
CA ALA A 112 -26.52 -36.04 -22.39
C ALA A 112 -27.91 -36.00 -23.06
N ASP A 113 -28.02 -35.11 -24.06
CA ASP A 113 -29.09 -34.95 -25.05
C ASP A 113 -30.26 -34.02 -24.69
N ALA A 114 -30.15 -32.76 -25.13
CA ALA A 114 -31.24 -32.05 -25.81
C ALA A 114 -30.70 -30.85 -26.61
N PHE A 115 -30.38 -31.09 -27.89
CA PHE A 115 -30.34 -30.02 -28.89
C PHE A 115 -31.76 -29.54 -29.23
N GLY A 116 -31.91 -28.23 -29.47
CA GLY A 116 -33.08 -27.56 -30.03
C GLY A 116 -33.43 -26.32 -29.20
N PHE A 117 -33.54 -25.09 -29.70
CA PHE A 117 -33.84 -24.56 -31.03
C PHE A 117 -33.58 -23.04 -30.88
N ALA A 118 -32.63 -22.44 -31.60
CA ALA A 118 -32.86 -21.57 -32.75
C ALA A 118 -33.85 -20.40 -32.53
N ASP A 119 -33.39 -19.20 -32.90
CA ASP A 119 -34.12 -17.98 -33.24
C ASP A 119 -34.74 -17.13 -32.11
N ASP A 120 -34.02 -16.08 -31.68
CA ASP A 120 -34.50 -14.67 -31.64
C ASP A 120 -33.39 -13.72 -31.15
N PHE A 121 -32.55 -13.22 -32.06
CA PHE A 121 -31.88 -11.93 -31.84
C PHE A 121 -31.57 -11.31 -33.20
N ASP A 122 -32.64 -10.96 -33.90
CA ASP A 122 -32.59 -10.09 -35.08
C ASP A 122 -32.66 -8.63 -34.61
N ASP A 123 -31.76 -7.86 -35.23
CA ASP A 123 -31.80 -6.42 -35.42
C ASP A 123 -31.64 -5.45 -34.23
N ARG A 124 -30.56 -4.67 -34.34
CA ARG A 124 -30.48 -3.21 -34.10
C ARG A 124 -29.47 -2.78 -33.03
N LEU A 125 -28.30 -2.36 -33.50
CA LEU A 125 -27.62 -1.10 -33.13
C LEU A 125 -26.49 -0.89 -34.16
N ASP A 126 -26.90 -0.35 -35.30
CA ASP A 126 -26.06 0.41 -36.23
C ASP A 126 -26.31 1.89 -35.92
N ASP A 127 -25.38 2.50 -35.21
CA ASP A 127 -25.24 3.95 -35.15
C ASP A 127 -23.80 4.28 -34.74
N GLY A 128 -23.00 4.56 -35.77
CA GLY A 128 -21.65 5.08 -35.64
C GLY A 128 -21.63 6.46 -34.98
N LEU A 129 -20.61 6.68 -34.16
CA LEU A 129 -20.18 8.01 -33.75
C LEU A 129 -18.80 8.23 -34.36
N ASP A 130 -18.82 8.80 -35.57
CA ASP A 130 -17.77 9.70 -36.02
C ASP A 130 -17.92 10.99 -35.19
N GLU A 131 -16.98 11.26 -34.28
CA GLU A 131 -16.74 12.61 -33.79
C GLU A 131 -15.25 12.90 -33.92
N ASP A 132 -14.96 13.72 -34.94
CA ASP A 132 -13.70 14.35 -35.21
C ASP A 132 -13.22 15.13 -33.96
N PHE A 133 -12.20 14.59 -33.28
CA PHE A 133 -11.46 15.35 -32.26
C PHE A 133 -10.20 15.95 -32.92
N ASP A 134 -10.43 17.03 -33.67
CA ASP A 134 -9.39 17.98 -34.06
C ASP A 134 -9.18 18.99 -32.93
N GLU A 135 -8.14 18.80 -32.11
CA GLU A 135 -7.51 19.92 -31.39
C GLU A 135 -5.99 19.83 -31.57
N ASP A 136 -5.52 20.61 -32.54
CA ASP A 136 -4.13 21.05 -32.70
C ASP A 136 -3.55 21.54 -31.36
N PHE A 137 -2.60 20.79 -30.81
CA PHE A 137 -1.70 21.31 -29.78
C PHE A 137 -0.33 21.58 -30.42
N ASP A 138 -0.22 22.74 -31.06
CA ASP A 138 1.05 23.29 -31.53
C ASP A 138 1.90 23.74 -30.33
N GLU A 139 3.07 23.10 -30.20
CA GLU A 139 4.39 23.73 -30.14
C GLU A 139 4.49 25.05 -29.36
N ILE A 140 5.22 25.09 -28.22
CA ILE A 140 6.53 25.78 -28.10
C ILE A 140 7.25 25.39 -26.78
N GLY A 141 8.55 25.09 -26.83
CA GLY A 141 9.42 25.31 -25.66
C GLY A 141 10.59 24.34 -25.43
N ASP A 142 11.46 24.16 -26.43
CA ASP A 142 12.80 23.59 -26.27
C ASP A 142 13.65 24.41 -25.27
N GLY A 143 14.34 23.73 -24.35
CA GLY A 143 15.08 24.32 -23.24
C GLY A 143 16.14 23.38 -22.68
N VAL A 144 17.01 22.89 -23.56
CA VAL A 144 18.17 22.03 -23.26
C VAL A 144 19.08 22.61 -22.18
N GLY A 145 19.23 21.84 -21.09
CA GLY A 145 20.51 21.44 -20.48
C GLY A 145 21.60 22.49 -20.27
N GLY A 146 21.66 23.06 -19.06
CA GLY A 146 22.89 23.64 -18.53
C GLY A 146 23.89 22.55 -18.07
N PRO A 147 25.20 22.65 -18.38
CA PRO A 147 26.18 21.75 -17.80
C PRO A 147 26.51 22.16 -16.35
N PRO A 148 26.74 21.22 -15.41
CA PRO A 148 27.22 21.58 -14.08
C PRO A 148 28.68 22.02 -14.13
N ALA A 149 28.96 23.22 -13.60
CA ALA A 149 30.31 23.67 -13.33
C ALA A 149 30.96 22.80 -12.26
N ARG A 150 32.13 22.24 -12.58
CA ARG A 150 33.04 21.59 -11.63
C ARG A 150 33.99 22.65 -11.09
N ILE A 151 34.07 22.82 -9.77
CA ILE A 151 35.14 23.45 -8.97
C ILE A 151 34.79 23.06 -7.52
N GLY A 152 35.64 22.55 -6.64
CA GLY A 152 37.08 22.38 -6.60
C GLY A 152 37.39 22.22 -5.12
N ILE A 153 38.02 21.11 -4.74
CA ILE A 153 38.40 20.78 -3.36
C ILE A 153 39.46 21.79 -2.88
N GLY A 154 39.26 22.30 -1.67
CA GLY A 154 40.24 23.04 -0.87
C GLY A 154 39.90 22.86 0.60
#